data_AF-A0A415ZH21-F1
#
_entry.id   AF-A0A415ZH21-F1
#
_cell.length_a   1.000
_cell.length_b   1.000
_cell.length_c   1.000
_cell.angle_alpha   90.00
_cell.angle_beta   90.00
_cell.angle_gamma   90.00
#
_symmetry.space_group_name_H-M   'P 1'
#
loop_
_entity.id
_entity.type
_entity.pdbx_description
1 polymer ?
#
loop_
_entity_poly.entity_id
_entity_poly.type
_entity_poly.pdbx_seq_one_letter_code
_entity_poly.pdbx_strand_id
1 'polypeptide(L)'
;MMDIKIYQINLSRDDDQVAFLGLSQLDKFQGSSEVNSEIYDKVFEGAVEADTLEGVYQMFNCDCPEDFRGHSLSVSDVVEIVNGENAGFYFCDSIGFQRVEFEPERTQKLDTGMLRVVLVEPGKAARVAEIDGSLEGMQKTVSGYIQAVYPFEETVCLVCNEEGKLQGLPLNRALRDEDNRIYDIVAGTFFVCDCSTENFKSLSEEQLKRYTEKYKRPERFVQIDDQILAIPMPVKSDKERER
;
A
#
# COMPACT_ATOMS: atom_id res chain seq x y z
N MET A 1 -15.47 -26.34 5.08
CA MET A 1 -14.22 -25.55 4.96
C MET A 1 -13.66 -25.76 3.57
N MET A 2 -13.42 -24.67 2.87
CA MET A 2 -13.14 -24.67 1.45
C MET A 2 -11.96 -23.74 1.19
N ASP A 3 -10.91 -24.24 0.53
CA ASP A 3 -9.77 -23.43 0.13
C ASP A 3 -10.13 -22.67 -1.15
N ILE A 4 -10.11 -21.34 -1.07
CA ILE A 4 -10.47 -20.48 -2.20
C ILE A 4 -9.41 -19.42 -2.49
N LYS A 5 -9.45 -18.91 -3.71
CA LYS A 5 -8.84 -17.63 -4.08
C LYS A 5 -9.87 -16.76 -4.78
N ILE A 6 -9.76 -15.45 -4.60
CA ILE A 6 -10.67 -14.49 -5.25
C ILE A 6 -9.85 -13.56 -6.12
N TYR A 7 -10.35 -13.33 -7.33
CA TYR A 7 -9.78 -12.43 -8.31
C TYR A 7 -10.81 -11.38 -8.71
N GLN A 8 -10.39 -10.12 -8.77
CA GLN A 8 -11.24 -8.98 -9.13
C GLN A 8 -10.58 -8.13 -10.22
N ILE A 9 -11.37 -7.53 -11.09
CA ILE A 9 -10.87 -6.67 -12.17
C ILE A 9 -10.24 -5.42 -11.57
N ASN A 10 -9.02 -5.11 -12.00
CA ASN A 10 -8.37 -3.84 -11.72
C ASN A 10 -8.79 -2.80 -12.76
N LEU A 11 -9.56 -1.80 -12.33
CA LEU A 11 -10.14 -0.77 -13.22
C LEU A 11 -9.09 0.03 -14.01
N SER A 12 -7.83 0.10 -13.56
CA SER A 12 -6.76 0.77 -14.32
C SER A 12 -6.26 -0.04 -15.52
N ARG A 13 -6.60 -1.33 -15.59
CA ARG A 13 -6.31 -2.24 -16.70
C ARG A 13 -7.56 -2.62 -17.50
N ASP A 14 -8.72 -2.09 -17.14
CA ASP A 14 -10.01 -2.42 -17.77
C ASP A 14 -10.33 -1.45 -18.92
N ASP A 15 -9.51 -1.47 -19.97
CA ASP A 15 -9.68 -0.56 -21.12
C ASP A 15 -11.03 -0.74 -21.84
N ASP A 16 -11.54 -1.98 -21.86
CA ASP A 16 -12.81 -2.35 -22.50
C ASP A 16 -14.04 -2.15 -21.58
N GLN A 17 -13.84 -1.70 -20.34
CA GLN A 17 -14.88 -1.43 -19.34
C GLN A 17 -15.80 -2.64 -19.10
N VAL A 18 -15.20 -3.83 -18.94
CA VAL A 18 -15.92 -5.07 -18.69
C VAL A 18 -16.18 -5.36 -17.21
N ALA A 19 -15.65 -4.53 -16.30
CA ALA A 19 -16.00 -4.58 -14.89
C ALA A 19 -17.52 -4.51 -14.68
N PHE A 20 -18.03 -5.39 -13.81
CA PHE A 20 -19.44 -5.53 -13.47
C PHE A 20 -20.37 -5.99 -14.60
N LEU A 21 -19.81 -6.46 -15.73
CA LEU A 21 -20.57 -7.06 -16.82
C LEU A 21 -20.64 -8.58 -16.69
N GLY A 22 -21.77 -9.18 -17.07
CA GLY A 22 -21.91 -10.64 -17.14
C GLY A 22 -21.23 -11.25 -18.37
N LEU A 23 -21.01 -12.57 -18.37
CA LEU A 23 -20.30 -13.27 -19.46
C LEU A 23 -20.95 -13.05 -20.84
N SER A 24 -22.29 -12.98 -20.88
CA SER A 24 -23.05 -12.74 -22.11
C SER A 24 -22.74 -11.41 -22.81
N GLN A 25 -22.12 -10.46 -22.09
CA GLN A 25 -21.83 -9.13 -22.60
C GLN A 25 -20.37 -8.99 -23.06
N LEU A 26 -19.46 -9.88 -22.66
CA LEU A 26 -18.02 -9.74 -22.91
C LEU A 26 -17.70 -9.58 -24.40
N ASP A 27 -18.25 -10.43 -25.27
CA ASP A 27 -18.00 -10.41 -26.71
C ASP A 27 -18.30 -9.05 -27.35
N LYS A 28 -19.33 -8.34 -26.84
CA LYS A 28 -19.72 -7.02 -27.34
C LYS A 28 -18.71 -5.92 -27.00
N PHE A 29 -18.02 -6.02 -25.88
CA PHE A 29 -17.15 -4.95 -25.36
C PHE A 29 -15.67 -5.20 -25.67
N GLN A 30 -15.20 -6.43 -25.53
CA GLN A 30 -13.78 -6.81 -25.76
C GLN A 30 -13.58 -7.70 -27.00
N GLY A 31 -14.64 -7.98 -27.78
CA GLY A 31 -14.54 -8.80 -29.00
C GLY A 31 -14.24 -10.29 -28.76
N SER A 32 -14.37 -10.76 -27.52
CA SER A 32 -14.21 -12.16 -27.12
C SER A 32 -15.17 -12.51 -25.99
N SER A 33 -15.65 -13.75 -25.99
CA SER A 33 -16.47 -14.32 -24.90
C SER A 33 -15.64 -14.87 -23.72
N GLU A 34 -14.31 -14.86 -23.82
CA GLU A 34 -13.40 -15.40 -22.81
C GLU A 34 -13.07 -14.36 -21.73
N VAL A 35 -12.86 -14.81 -20.49
CA VAL A 35 -12.43 -13.92 -19.40
C VAL A 35 -10.96 -13.57 -19.56
N ASN A 36 -10.65 -12.29 -19.79
CA ASN A 36 -9.27 -11.84 -19.85
C ASN A 36 -8.64 -11.85 -18.45
N SER A 37 -7.80 -12.83 -18.13
CA SER A 37 -7.20 -12.96 -16.79
C SER A 37 -6.15 -11.86 -16.49
N GLU A 38 -5.60 -11.17 -17.50
CA GLU A 38 -4.53 -10.17 -17.32
C GLU A 38 -4.96 -8.89 -16.63
N ILE A 39 -6.27 -8.59 -16.64
CA ILE A 39 -6.82 -7.39 -16.01
C ILE A 39 -7.21 -7.63 -14.55
N TYR A 40 -7.07 -8.86 -14.05
CA TYR A 40 -7.45 -9.23 -12.69
C TYR A 40 -6.29 -9.10 -11.70
N ASP A 41 -6.66 -8.83 -10.46
CA ASP A 41 -5.82 -8.94 -9.27
C ASP A 41 -6.30 -10.07 -8.38
N LYS A 42 -5.37 -10.86 -7.83
CA LYS A 42 -5.68 -11.75 -6.72
C LYS A 42 -5.84 -10.95 -5.44
N VAL A 43 -7.05 -10.91 -4.90
CA VAL A 43 -7.43 -10.10 -3.73
C VAL A 43 -7.56 -10.90 -2.44
N PHE A 44 -7.64 -12.22 -2.53
CA PHE A 44 -7.77 -13.12 -1.39
C PHE A 44 -7.21 -14.52 -1.69
N GLU A 45 -6.69 -15.18 -0.66
CA GLU A 45 -6.30 -16.59 -0.69
C GLU A 45 -6.40 -17.15 0.73
N GLY A 46 -7.21 -18.19 0.94
CA GLY A 46 -7.38 -18.79 2.24
C GLY A 46 -8.49 -19.83 2.33
N ALA A 47 -8.54 -20.51 3.48
CA ALA A 47 -9.62 -21.43 3.83
C ALA A 47 -10.80 -20.66 4.42
N VAL A 48 -12.01 -20.97 3.95
CA VAL A 48 -13.25 -20.29 4.38
C VAL A 48 -14.27 -21.28 4.95
N GLU A 49 -15.09 -20.82 5.89
CA GLU A 49 -16.20 -21.58 6.47
C GLU A 49 -17.46 -21.55 5.58
N ALA A 50 -17.29 -21.85 4.30
CA ALA A 50 -18.38 -22.00 3.33
C ALA A 50 -18.26 -23.36 2.64
N ASP A 51 -19.40 -23.91 2.22
CA ASP A 51 -19.48 -25.20 1.52
C ASP A 51 -20.03 -25.06 0.08
N THR A 52 -20.41 -23.86 -0.34
CA THR A 52 -20.95 -23.52 -1.66
C THR A 52 -20.46 -22.15 -2.12
N LEU A 53 -20.50 -21.88 -3.43
CA LEU A 53 -20.15 -20.56 -3.98
C LEU A 53 -21.11 -19.47 -3.51
N GLU A 54 -22.39 -19.79 -3.31
CA GLU A 54 -23.38 -18.88 -2.73
C GLU A 54 -23.04 -18.54 -1.26
N GLY A 55 -22.54 -19.53 -0.50
CA GLY A 55 -22.04 -19.30 0.85
C GLY A 55 -20.81 -18.39 0.87
N VAL A 56 -19.88 -18.57 -0.09
CA VAL A 56 -18.74 -17.67 -0.28
C VAL A 56 -19.24 -16.26 -0.61
N TYR A 57 -20.16 -16.12 -1.57
CA TYR A 57 -20.74 -14.83 -1.93
C TYR A 57 -21.36 -14.13 -0.72
N GLN A 58 -22.15 -14.84 0.08
CA GLN A 58 -22.75 -14.28 1.30
C GLN A 58 -21.68 -13.82 2.30
N MET A 59 -20.67 -14.66 2.55
CA MET A 59 -19.61 -14.36 3.53
C MET A 59 -18.85 -13.08 3.16
N PHE A 60 -18.38 -12.92 1.93
CA PHE A 60 -17.64 -11.72 1.52
C PHE A 60 -18.51 -10.46 1.31
N ASN A 61 -19.84 -10.58 1.40
CA ASN A 61 -20.77 -9.45 1.34
C ASN A 61 -21.34 -9.05 2.71
N CYS A 62 -21.49 -9.99 3.65
CA CYS A 62 -22.11 -9.76 4.95
C CYS A 62 -21.13 -9.89 6.12
N ASP A 63 -20.23 -10.87 6.07
CA ASP A 63 -19.35 -11.28 7.16
C ASP A 63 -17.89 -11.33 6.66
N CYS A 64 -17.48 -10.24 6.02
CA CYS A 64 -16.22 -10.17 5.27
C CYS A 64 -15.00 -10.42 6.18
N PRO A 65 -14.05 -11.30 5.79
CA PRO A 65 -12.81 -11.53 6.54
C PRO A 65 -11.98 -10.24 6.73
N GLU A 66 -11.29 -10.10 7.87
CA GLU A 66 -10.48 -8.92 8.21
C GLU A 66 -9.27 -8.71 7.28
N ASP A 67 -8.74 -9.80 6.73
CA ASP A 67 -7.60 -9.84 5.82
C ASP A 67 -8.01 -9.69 4.34
N PHE A 68 -9.31 -9.62 4.05
CA PHE A 68 -9.80 -9.32 2.71
C PHE A 68 -9.48 -7.87 2.34
N ARG A 69 -8.84 -7.68 1.19
CA ARG A 69 -8.43 -6.37 0.67
C ARG A 69 -9.16 -5.96 -0.61
N GLY A 70 -9.99 -6.84 -1.16
CA GLY A 70 -10.84 -6.57 -2.31
C GLY A 70 -12.12 -5.80 -1.95
N HIS A 71 -12.97 -5.56 -2.94
CA HIS A 71 -14.33 -5.07 -2.73
C HIS A 71 -15.31 -6.22 -2.49
N SER A 72 -16.51 -5.91 -1.99
CA SER A 72 -17.59 -6.88 -1.84
C SER A 72 -17.82 -7.67 -3.14
N LEU A 73 -18.06 -8.98 -3.01
CA LEU A 73 -18.16 -9.87 -4.16
C LEU A 73 -19.31 -9.46 -5.09
N SER A 74 -19.01 -9.29 -6.37
CA SER A 74 -19.93 -8.74 -7.38
C SER A 74 -19.79 -9.39 -8.75
N VAL A 75 -20.68 -9.03 -9.67
CA VAL A 75 -20.57 -9.46 -11.08
C VAL A 75 -19.18 -9.14 -11.62
N SER A 76 -18.60 -10.04 -12.41
CA SER A 76 -17.22 -10.02 -12.91
C SER A 76 -16.13 -10.55 -11.99
N ASP A 77 -16.43 -10.83 -10.72
CA ASP A 77 -15.44 -11.46 -9.85
C ASP A 77 -15.27 -12.95 -10.19
N VAL A 78 -14.07 -13.49 -9.98
CA VAL A 78 -13.77 -14.91 -10.18
C VAL A 78 -13.37 -15.54 -8.85
N VAL A 79 -14.04 -16.64 -8.49
CA VAL A 79 -13.72 -17.48 -7.34
C VAL A 79 -13.07 -18.76 -7.83
N GLU A 80 -11.85 -19.02 -7.39
CA GLU A 80 -11.17 -20.31 -7.57
C GLU A 80 -11.49 -21.22 -6.38
N ILE A 81 -11.96 -22.43 -6.67
CA ILE A 81 -12.02 -23.53 -5.71
C ILE A 81 -10.73 -24.33 -5.91
N VAL A 82 -9.83 -24.32 -4.92
CA VAL A 82 -8.47 -24.86 -5.08
C VAL A 82 -8.46 -26.40 -5.09
N ASN A 83 -9.28 -27.02 -4.24
CA ASN A 83 -9.25 -28.45 -3.98
C ASN A 83 -10.65 -29.09 -4.03
N GLY A 84 -10.70 -30.40 -4.32
CA GLY A 84 -11.92 -31.21 -4.27
C GLY A 84 -12.58 -31.45 -5.62
N GLU A 85 -13.74 -32.10 -5.62
CA GLU A 85 -14.47 -32.48 -6.85
C GLU A 85 -14.95 -31.26 -7.65
N ASN A 86 -15.22 -30.15 -6.97
CA ASN A 86 -15.66 -28.90 -7.57
C ASN A 86 -14.49 -27.94 -7.88
N ALA A 87 -13.24 -28.41 -7.87
CA ALA A 87 -12.09 -27.57 -8.19
C ALA A 87 -12.24 -26.93 -9.59
N GLY A 88 -11.89 -25.65 -9.69
CA GLY A 88 -12.02 -24.85 -10.90
C GLY A 88 -12.31 -23.38 -10.62
N PHE A 89 -12.55 -22.62 -11.69
CA PHE A 89 -12.79 -21.18 -11.64
C PHE A 89 -14.24 -20.87 -11.94
N TYR A 90 -14.81 -19.97 -11.15
CA TYR A 90 -16.24 -19.64 -11.18
C TYR A 90 -16.41 -18.14 -11.23
N PHE A 91 -16.91 -17.66 -12.36
CA PHE A 91 -17.25 -16.27 -12.59
C PHE A 91 -18.59 -15.95 -11.92
N CYS A 92 -18.63 -14.89 -11.12
CA CYS A 92 -19.85 -14.32 -10.58
C CYS A 92 -20.60 -13.61 -11.71
N ASP A 93 -21.68 -14.20 -12.21
CA ASP A 93 -22.51 -13.61 -13.25
C ASP A 93 -23.68 -12.86 -12.60
N SER A 94 -24.49 -12.20 -13.43
CA SER A 94 -25.77 -11.59 -13.10
C SER A 94 -26.72 -12.53 -12.32
N ILE A 95 -26.60 -13.85 -12.52
CA ILE A 95 -27.35 -14.87 -11.76
C ILE A 95 -26.39 -16.01 -11.41
N GLY A 96 -26.01 -16.10 -10.14
CA GLY A 96 -25.18 -17.17 -9.61
C GLY A 96 -23.77 -17.19 -10.20
N PHE A 97 -23.17 -18.39 -10.22
CA PHE A 97 -21.81 -18.59 -10.68
C PHE A 97 -21.75 -19.48 -11.91
N GLN A 98 -20.90 -19.11 -12.86
CA GLN A 98 -20.63 -19.90 -14.07
C GLN A 98 -19.18 -20.35 -14.10
N ARG A 99 -18.96 -21.62 -14.43
CA ARG A 99 -17.60 -22.17 -14.57
C ARG A 99 -16.94 -21.58 -15.83
N VAL A 100 -15.70 -21.11 -15.70
CA VAL A 100 -14.94 -20.48 -16.79
C VAL A 100 -13.53 -21.04 -16.87
N GLU A 101 -12.90 -20.90 -18.03
CA GLU A 101 -11.44 -21.00 -18.16
C GLU A 101 -10.81 -19.70 -17.65
N PHE A 102 -9.76 -19.81 -16.84
CA PHE A 102 -9.09 -18.67 -16.22
C PHE A 102 -7.62 -19.04 -15.97
N GLU A 103 -6.72 -18.09 -16.22
CA GLU A 103 -5.28 -18.29 -16.13
C GLU A 103 -4.73 -17.47 -14.95
N PRO A 104 -4.73 -18.03 -13.71
CA PRO A 104 -4.33 -17.27 -12.51
C PRO A 104 -2.87 -16.79 -12.58
N GLU A 105 -2.01 -17.45 -13.35
CA GLU A 105 -0.61 -17.06 -13.57
C GLU A 105 -0.47 -15.75 -14.35
N ARG A 106 -1.51 -15.35 -15.10
CA ARG A 106 -1.56 -14.06 -15.84
C ARG A 106 -2.09 -12.91 -14.99
N THR A 107 -2.65 -13.20 -13.82
CA THR A 107 -3.16 -12.18 -12.89
C THR A 107 -2.01 -11.45 -12.18
N GLN A 108 -2.31 -10.28 -11.62
CA GLN A 108 -1.36 -9.52 -10.80
C GLN A 108 -1.75 -9.59 -9.32
N LYS A 109 -0.87 -9.10 -8.45
CA LYS A 109 -1.21 -8.90 -7.03
C LYS A 109 -1.97 -7.59 -6.92
N LEU A 110 -3.01 -7.60 -6.08
CA LEU A 110 -3.78 -6.40 -5.76
C LEU A 110 -2.88 -5.22 -5.40
N ASP A 111 -2.98 -4.16 -6.20
CA ASP A 111 -2.48 -2.85 -5.82
C ASP A 111 -3.48 -2.21 -4.84
N THR A 112 -3.17 -2.31 -3.55
CA THR A 112 -4.00 -1.72 -2.49
C THR A 112 -3.97 -0.19 -2.47
N GLY A 113 -3.16 0.44 -3.33
CA GLY A 113 -2.88 1.88 -3.28
C GLY A 113 -2.07 2.28 -2.04
N MET A 114 -1.65 1.33 -1.22
CA MET A 114 -0.84 1.58 -0.03
C MET A 114 0.64 1.61 -0.38
N LEU A 115 1.36 2.57 0.19
CA LEU A 115 2.81 2.68 0.12
C LEU A 115 3.43 2.11 1.39
N ARG A 116 4.36 1.17 1.21
CA ARG A 116 5.19 0.65 2.29
C ARG A 116 6.46 1.49 2.39
N VAL A 117 6.51 2.33 3.42
CA VAL A 117 7.47 3.43 3.59
C VAL A 117 8.23 3.31 4.91
N VAL A 118 9.30 4.08 5.06
CA VAL A 118 9.88 4.36 6.39
C VAL A 118 9.26 5.63 6.94
N LEU A 119 8.41 5.50 7.96
CA LEU A 119 7.79 6.63 8.65
C LEU A 119 8.68 7.12 9.79
N VAL A 120 8.88 8.44 9.85
CA VAL A 120 9.72 9.09 10.85
C VAL A 120 8.93 10.21 11.52
N GLU A 121 8.57 9.99 12.77
CA GLU A 121 7.85 10.96 13.60
C GLU A 121 8.84 11.70 14.54
N PRO A 122 8.58 12.98 14.86
CA PRO A 122 9.43 13.72 15.80
C PRO A 122 9.60 13.00 17.14
N GLY A 123 10.84 12.87 17.61
CA GLY A 123 11.15 12.23 18.89
C GLY A 123 10.96 10.71 18.93
N LYS A 124 10.57 10.05 17.82
CA LYS A 124 10.42 8.60 17.73
C LYS A 124 11.51 7.97 16.86
N ALA A 125 11.71 6.67 17.04
CA ALA A 125 12.52 5.86 16.14
C ALA A 125 11.75 5.66 14.82
N ALA A 126 12.48 5.63 13.70
CA ALA A 126 11.93 5.28 12.41
C ALA A 126 11.34 3.86 12.43
N ARG A 127 10.26 3.65 11.68
CA ARG A 127 9.61 2.35 11.55
C ARG A 127 9.08 2.16 10.13
N VAL A 128 8.97 0.91 9.72
CA VAL A 128 8.20 0.56 8.52
C VAL A 128 6.72 0.79 8.79
N ALA A 129 6.01 1.36 7.81
CA ALA A 129 4.58 1.58 7.88
C ALA A 129 3.95 1.43 6.49
N GLU A 130 2.68 1.05 6.45
CA GLU A 130 1.83 1.20 5.27
C GLU A 130 1.03 2.50 5.42
N ILE A 131 1.05 3.33 4.38
CA ILE A 131 0.29 4.58 4.30
C ILE A 131 -0.52 4.59 3.02
N ASP A 132 -1.65 5.31 3.01
CA ASP A 132 -2.40 5.54 1.77
C ASP A 132 -1.57 6.38 0.80
N GLY A 133 -1.33 5.83 -0.39
CA GLY A 133 -0.53 6.42 -1.46
C GLY A 133 -1.26 7.47 -2.30
N SER A 134 -2.54 7.71 -2.04
CA SER A 134 -3.26 8.85 -2.61
C SER A 134 -2.66 10.17 -2.10
N LEU A 135 -2.87 11.25 -2.85
CA LEU A 135 -2.44 12.59 -2.42
C LEU A 135 -3.02 12.97 -1.05
N GLU A 136 -4.30 12.68 -0.82
CA GLU A 136 -4.99 12.93 0.44
C GLU A 136 -4.38 12.10 1.59
N GLY A 137 -4.12 10.82 1.34
CA GLY A 137 -3.47 9.92 2.30
C GLY A 137 -2.09 10.39 2.72
N MET A 138 -1.27 10.80 1.76
CA MET A 138 0.06 11.35 2.03
C MET A 138 0.01 12.69 2.77
N GLN A 139 -0.90 13.60 2.39
CA GLN A 139 -1.10 14.88 3.08
C GLN A 139 -1.54 14.68 4.54
N LYS A 140 -2.45 13.73 4.78
CA LYS A 140 -2.87 13.35 6.13
C LYS A 140 -1.70 12.78 6.94
N THR A 141 -0.85 11.97 6.32
CA THR A 141 0.33 11.36 6.97
C THR A 141 1.32 12.42 7.47
N VAL A 142 1.60 13.45 6.68
CA VAL A 142 2.53 14.54 7.07
C VAL A 142 1.83 15.71 7.77
N SER A 143 0.50 15.68 7.87
CA SER A 143 -0.34 16.73 8.45
C SER A 143 -0.25 18.08 7.72
N GLY A 144 -0.23 18.07 6.39
CA GLY A 144 -0.20 19.28 5.56
C GLY A 144 0.07 19.01 4.08
N TYR A 145 0.27 20.08 3.30
CA TYR A 145 0.69 19.95 1.90
C TYR A 145 2.05 19.26 1.82
N ILE A 146 2.19 18.35 0.85
CA ILE A 146 3.40 17.55 0.72
C ILE A 146 4.47 18.31 -0.06
N GLN A 147 5.72 18.17 0.38
CA GLN A 147 6.91 18.53 -0.36
C GLN A 147 7.83 17.31 -0.43
N ALA A 148 8.33 17.00 -1.63
CA ALA A 148 9.38 16.01 -1.81
C ALA A 148 10.76 16.67 -1.74
N VAL A 149 11.66 16.06 -0.99
CA VAL A 149 13.07 16.43 -0.88
C VAL A 149 13.91 15.23 -1.32
N TYR A 150 14.96 15.48 -2.09
CA TYR A 150 15.80 14.44 -2.71
C TYR A 150 17.22 14.46 -2.13
N PRO A 151 17.43 14.06 -0.86
CA PRO A 151 18.73 14.12 -0.20
C PRO A 151 19.62 12.89 -0.48
N PHE A 152 19.24 12.01 -1.42
CA PHE A 152 19.91 10.74 -1.70
C PHE A 152 20.28 10.62 -3.18
N GLU A 153 21.39 9.93 -3.45
CA GLU A 153 21.85 9.64 -4.83
C GLU A 153 21.00 8.59 -5.54
N GLU A 154 20.38 7.67 -4.78
CA GLU A 154 19.44 6.70 -5.34
C GLU A 154 18.04 7.32 -5.54
N THR A 155 17.18 6.67 -6.33
CA THR A 155 15.79 7.12 -6.61
C THR A 155 14.85 6.93 -5.42
N VAL A 156 15.22 7.53 -4.29
CA VAL A 156 14.47 7.57 -3.05
C VAL A 156 14.38 9.02 -2.61
N CYS A 157 13.25 9.40 -2.05
CA CYS A 157 13.03 10.75 -1.56
C CYS A 157 12.41 10.74 -0.17
N LEU A 158 12.41 11.91 0.46
CA LEU A 158 11.70 12.20 1.68
C LEU A 158 10.50 13.07 1.35
N VAL A 159 9.32 12.70 1.84
CA VAL A 159 8.10 13.50 1.71
C VAL A 159 7.70 14.03 3.09
N CYS A 160 7.59 15.35 3.21
CA CYS A 160 7.25 16.05 4.46
C CYS A 160 6.21 17.15 4.23
N ASN A 161 5.78 17.79 5.32
CA ASN A 161 4.91 18.96 5.26
C ASN A 161 5.69 20.19 4.77
N GLU A 162 5.28 20.76 3.64
CA GLU A 162 5.86 21.95 3.00
C GLU A 162 5.94 23.16 3.95
N GLU A 163 4.92 23.34 4.79
CA GLU A 163 4.81 24.46 5.71
C GLU A 163 5.20 24.11 7.15
N GLY A 164 5.76 22.91 7.39
CA GLY A 164 5.93 22.39 8.76
C GLY A 164 6.71 23.33 9.69
N LYS A 165 7.72 24.04 9.17
CA LYS A 165 8.47 25.04 9.93
C LYS A 165 7.65 26.30 10.21
N LEU A 166 6.90 26.78 9.23
CA LEU A 166 6.03 27.96 9.34
C LEU A 166 4.88 27.71 10.33
N GLN A 167 4.38 26.48 10.37
CA GLN A 167 3.35 26.02 11.30
C GLN A 167 3.89 25.72 12.72
N GLY A 168 5.21 25.81 12.93
CA GLY A 168 5.85 25.55 14.21
C GLY A 168 5.84 24.07 14.64
N LEU A 169 5.80 23.14 13.67
CA LEU A 169 5.86 21.72 13.98
C LEU A 169 7.21 21.36 14.63
N PRO A 170 7.26 20.32 15.50
CA PRO A 170 8.50 19.90 16.12
C PRO A 170 9.55 19.49 15.09
N LEU A 171 10.80 19.95 15.28
CA LEU A 171 11.94 19.52 14.46
C LEU A 171 12.17 18.00 14.62
N ASN A 172 12.51 17.32 13.52
CA ASN A 172 12.54 15.87 13.46
C ASN A 172 13.93 15.30 13.13
N ARG A 173 14.46 15.55 11.93
CA ARG A 173 15.77 15.08 11.47
C ARG A 173 16.49 16.14 10.67
N ALA A 174 17.80 16.25 10.88
CA ALA A 174 18.68 17.02 10.02
C ALA A 174 18.83 16.35 8.65
N LEU A 175 18.83 17.19 7.62
CA LEU A 175 19.32 16.85 6.29
C LEU A 175 20.77 17.30 6.18
N ARG A 176 21.60 16.44 5.60
CA ARG A 176 23.05 16.60 5.56
C ARG A 176 23.57 16.49 4.13
N ASP A 177 24.55 17.30 3.80
CA ASP A 177 25.27 17.23 2.54
C ASP A 177 26.33 16.10 2.55
N GLU A 178 27.10 15.99 1.47
CA GLU A 178 28.18 15.00 1.32
C GLU A 178 29.29 15.16 2.37
N ASP A 179 29.53 16.38 2.85
CA ASP A 179 30.47 16.71 3.92
C ASP A 179 29.89 16.47 5.34
N ASN A 180 28.69 15.90 5.43
CA ASN A 180 27.92 15.65 6.66
C ASN A 180 27.52 16.93 7.42
N ARG A 181 27.52 18.09 6.75
CA ARG A 181 27.07 19.38 7.30
C ARG A 181 25.55 19.49 7.18
N ILE A 182 24.93 20.04 8.23
CA ILE A 182 23.48 20.24 8.26
C ILE A 182 23.16 21.43 7.35
N TYR A 183 22.40 21.20 6.28
CA TYR A 183 21.91 22.28 5.42
C TYR A 183 20.44 22.60 5.67
N ASP A 184 19.68 21.65 6.23
CA ASP A 184 18.29 21.87 6.60
C ASP A 184 17.82 20.91 7.72
N ILE A 185 16.65 21.18 8.31
CA ILE A 185 16.01 20.35 9.34
C ILE A 185 14.54 20.17 8.99
N VAL A 186 14.10 18.92 8.87
CA VAL A 186 12.68 18.61 8.63
C VAL A 186 11.87 18.89 9.89
N ALA A 187 10.72 19.56 9.74
CA ALA A 187 9.76 19.82 10.81
C ALA A 187 8.50 18.97 10.61
N GLY A 188 8.03 18.32 11.67
CA GLY A 188 6.88 17.40 11.62
C GLY A 188 7.23 15.99 11.17
N THR A 189 6.19 15.18 10.96
CA THR A 189 6.31 13.81 10.44
C THR A 189 6.72 13.84 8.97
N PHE A 190 7.61 12.92 8.58
CA PHE A 190 7.92 12.66 7.20
C PHE A 190 7.95 11.16 6.94
N PHE A 191 7.90 10.78 5.67
CA PHE A 191 8.14 9.41 5.25
C PHE A 191 9.18 9.35 4.12
N VAL A 192 9.84 8.21 4.00
CA VAL A 192 10.78 7.91 2.92
C VAL A 192 10.13 6.92 1.98
N CYS A 193 10.14 7.22 0.68
CA CYS A 193 9.52 6.40 -0.36
C CYS A 193 10.37 6.37 -1.64
N ASP A 194 10.10 5.38 -2.48
CA ASP A 194 10.73 5.29 -3.80
C ASP A 194 10.12 6.36 -4.72
N CYS A 195 10.97 6.99 -5.54
CA CYS A 195 10.59 8.01 -6.52
C CYS A 195 11.20 7.71 -7.89
N SER A 196 11.34 6.43 -8.25
CA SER A 196 11.88 5.99 -9.55
C SER A 196 10.93 6.27 -10.72
N THR A 197 9.68 6.59 -10.43
CA THR A 197 8.64 6.94 -11.41
C THR A 197 7.98 8.27 -11.07
N GLU A 198 7.05 8.71 -11.92
CA GLU A 198 6.27 9.94 -11.69
C GLU A 198 5.46 9.89 -10.38
N ASN A 199 4.95 8.70 -10.01
CA ASN A 199 4.26 8.46 -8.75
C ASN A 199 5.21 7.88 -7.70
N PHE A 200 4.97 8.21 -6.42
CA PHE A 200 5.68 7.59 -5.30
C PHE A 200 5.33 6.12 -5.17
N LYS A 201 6.33 5.32 -4.79
CA LYS A 201 6.21 3.86 -4.67
C LYS A 201 6.71 3.36 -3.32
N SER A 202 6.28 2.14 -2.99
CA SER A 202 6.80 1.37 -1.86
C SER A 202 8.31 1.16 -2.00
N LEU A 203 9.01 1.23 -0.87
CA LEU A 203 10.44 0.90 -0.81
C LEU A 203 10.65 -0.62 -0.93
N SER A 204 11.79 -1.02 -1.51
CA SER A 204 12.25 -2.41 -1.47
C SER A 204 12.60 -2.84 -0.03
N GLU A 205 12.70 -4.15 0.24
CA GLU A 205 13.12 -4.67 1.55
C GLU A 205 14.51 -4.15 1.96
N GLU A 206 15.44 -4.04 1.01
CA GLU A 206 16.78 -3.50 1.26
C GLU A 206 16.73 -2.01 1.61
N GLN A 207 15.91 -1.23 0.90
CA GLN A 207 15.71 0.19 1.17
C GLN A 207 15.03 0.41 2.52
N LEU A 208 13.97 -0.33 2.84
CA LEU A 208 13.29 -0.28 4.14
C LEU A 208 14.27 -0.50 5.29
N LYS A 209 15.11 -1.53 5.19
CA LYS A 209 16.14 -1.81 6.20
C LYS A 209 17.16 -0.69 6.30
N ARG A 210 17.65 -0.18 5.17
CA ARG A 210 18.66 0.90 5.11
C ARG A 210 18.15 2.18 5.75
N TYR A 211 16.97 2.65 5.37
CA TYR A 211 16.43 3.93 5.83
C TYR A 211 15.86 3.85 7.25
N THR A 212 15.36 2.69 7.67
CA THR A 212 14.99 2.47 9.08
C THR A 212 16.23 2.57 9.98
N GLU A 213 17.36 1.97 9.60
CA GLU A 213 18.60 2.09 10.39
C GLU A 213 19.17 3.52 10.33
N LYS A 214 19.14 4.18 9.15
CA LYS A 214 19.58 5.58 8.99
C LYS A 214 18.86 6.53 9.94
N TYR A 215 17.54 6.41 10.08
CA TYR A 215 16.71 7.30 10.90
C TYR A 215 16.32 6.70 12.27
N LYS A 216 17.00 5.64 12.70
CA LYS A 216 16.70 4.91 13.94
C LYS A 216 16.69 5.78 15.19
N ARG A 217 17.63 6.71 15.31
CA ARG A 217 17.78 7.54 16.51
C ARG A 217 17.09 8.90 16.32
N PRO A 218 16.18 9.30 17.23
CA PRO A 218 15.67 10.66 17.27
C PRO A 218 16.79 11.68 17.41
N GLU A 219 16.61 12.88 16.89
CA GLU A 219 17.58 13.97 17.03
C GLU A 219 16.97 15.11 17.84
N ARG A 220 17.82 15.81 18.61
CA ARG A 220 17.50 17.07 19.28
C ARG A 220 18.42 18.16 18.75
N PHE A 221 17.87 19.33 18.51
CA PHE A 221 18.60 20.44 17.91
C PHE A 221 18.91 21.50 18.96
N VAL A 222 20.15 22.00 18.95
CA VAL A 222 20.61 23.10 19.80
C VAL A 222 21.39 24.06 18.92
N GLN A 223 21.08 25.35 19.03
CA GLN A 223 21.87 26.39 18.40
C GLN A 223 22.92 26.89 19.40
N ILE A 224 24.19 26.89 18.97
CA ILE A 224 25.32 27.46 19.71
C ILE A 224 26.01 28.43 18.76
N ASP A 225 26.02 29.71 19.13
CA ASP A 225 26.41 30.82 18.25
C ASP A 225 25.68 30.74 16.89
N ASP A 226 26.42 30.71 15.79
CA ASP A 226 25.90 30.61 14.43
C ASP A 226 25.81 29.15 13.91
N GLN A 227 26.00 28.15 14.78
CA GLN A 227 25.99 26.73 14.40
C GLN A 227 24.80 25.98 15.01
N ILE A 228 24.17 25.13 14.20
CA ILE A 228 23.17 24.18 14.67
C ILE A 228 23.82 22.81 14.88
N LEU A 229 23.65 22.27 16.08
CA LEU A 229 24.04 20.91 16.43
C LEU A 229 22.80 20.01 16.47
N ALA A 230 22.88 18.86 15.80
CA ALA A 230 21.91 17.77 15.91
C ALA A 230 22.49 16.66 16.78
N ILE A 231 21.89 16.44 17.95
CA ILE A 231 22.33 15.50 18.96
C ILE A 231 21.45 14.24 18.86
N PRO A 232 22.01 13.07 18.50
CA PRO A 232 21.26 11.81 18.49
C PRO A 232 20.85 11.42 19.91
N MET A 233 19.57 11.12 20.07
CA MET A 233 18.97 10.71 21.33
C MET A 233 18.91 9.17 21.43
N PRO A 234 19.04 8.61 22.64
CA PRO A 234 18.81 7.19 22.85
C PRO A 234 17.36 6.83 22.50
N VAL A 235 17.17 5.64 21.93
CA VAL A 235 15.83 5.10 21.68
C VAL A 235 15.27 4.65 23.02
N LYS A 236 14.26 5.35 23.54
CA LYS A 236 13.56 4.90 24.75
C LYS A 236 12.96 3.52 24.49
N SER A 237 13.27 2.54 25.33
CA SER A 237 12.59 1.24 25.28
C SER A 237 11.11 1.40 25.62
N ASP A 238 10.23 0.55 25.08
CA ASP A 238 8.78 0.65 25.30
C ASP A 238 8.39 0.66 26.79
N LYS A 239 9.24 0.09 27.67
CA LYS A 239 9.05 0.08 29.13
C LYS A 239 9.14 1.46 29.80
N GLU A 240 9.70 2.48 29.16
CA GLU A 240 9.82 3.83 29.72
C GLU A 240 8.72 4.79 29.24
N ARG A 241 7.84 4.34 28.33
CA ARG A 241 6.70 5.14 27.84
C ARG A 241 5.44 5.02 28.71
N GLU A 242 5.39 4.01 29.60
CA GLU A 242 4.25 3.72 30.49
C GLU A 242 4.42 4.26 31.93
N ARG A 243 5.41 5.12 32.19
CA ARG A 243 5.64 5.77 33.49
C ARG A 243 5.51 7.28 33.39
#